data_AF-A0A563E3Z0-F1
#
_entry.id   AF-A0A563E3Z0-F1
#
_cell.length_a   1.000
_cell.length_b   1.000
_cell.length_c   1.000
_cell.angle_alpha   90.00
_cell.angle_beta   90.00
_cell.angle_gamma   90.00
#
_symmetry.space_group_name_H-M   'P 1'
#
loop_
_entity.id
_entity.type
_entity.pdbx_description
1 polymer ?
#
loop_
_entity_poly.entity_id
_entity_poly.type
_entity_poly.pdbx_seq_one_letter_code
_entity_poly.pdbx_strand_id
1 'polypeptide(L)'
;MNLEKVIFGFFVLLAATLNFGFFVGDMGDPHMHNIYELFAAVVVNLIATVLKFGDRTQIGAVHLATSLVASLQLIAASVMWTWANQVSSAGLTHGAMAGVVSMSAGALLANLVSVVLLVVETVSFQRR
;
A
#
# COMPACT_ATOMS: atom_id res chain seq x y z
N MET A 1 -26.34 8.57 -2.43
CA MET A 1 -24.94 8.15 -2.18
C MET A 1 -24.54 7.24 -3.33
N ASN A 2 -23.39 7.47 -3.99
CA ASN A 2 -22.94 6.62 -5.10
C ASN A 2 -22.09 5.47 -4.54
N LEU A 3 -22.58 4.23 -4.63
CA LEU A 3 -21.92 3.03 -4.09
C LEU A 3 -20.52 2.82 -4.68
N GLU A 4 -20.32 3.16 -5.95
CA GLU A 4 -19.02 3.07 -6.63
C GLU A 4 -17.95 3.91 -5.93
N LYS A 5 -18.29 5.15 -5.57
CA LYS A 5 -17.39 6.06 -4.84
C LYS A 5 -17.09 5.57 -3.42
N VAL A 6 -18.07 4.94 -2.77
CA VAL A 6 -17.90 4.36 -1.43
C VAL A 6 -16.93 3.19 -1.48
N ILE A 7 -17.12 2.26 -2.43
CA ILE A 7 -16.24 1.11 -2.62
C ILE A 7 -14.81 1.58 -2.94
N PHE A 8 -14.67 2.55 -3.84
CA PHE A 8 -13.37 3.14 -4.17
C PHE A 8 -12.66 3.69 -2.93
N GLY A 9 -13.33 4.59 -2.18
CA GLY A 9 -12.73 5.20 -1.01
C GLY A 9 -12.43 4.20 0.10
N PHE A 10 -13.27 3.19 0.28
CA PHE A 10 -13.05 2.10 1.22
C PHE A 10 -11.73 1.37 0.91
N PHE A 11 -11.52 0.92 -0.33
CA PHE A 11 -10.31 0.17 -0.69
C PHE A 11 -9.05 1.04 -0.65
N VAL A 12 -9.14 2.32 -1.01
CA VAL A 12 -8.00 3.26 -0.89
C VAL A 12 -7.58 3.44 0.58
N LEU A 13 -8.55 3.65 1.48
CA LEU A 13 -8.26 3.81 2.91
C LEU A 13 -7.81 2.50 3.56
N LEU A 14 -8.42 1.37 3.19
CA LEU A 14 -8.03 0.05 3.69
C LEU A 14 -6.60 -0.31 3.23
N ALA A 15 -6.25 -0.03 1.98
CA ALA A 15 -4.89 -0.24 1.46
C ALA A 15 -3.84 0.57 2.24
N ALA A 16 -4.15 1.83 2.56
CA ALA A 16 -3.26 2.69 3.33
C ALA A 16 -3.10 2.21 4.77
N THR A 17 -4.20 1.85 5.43
CA THR A 17 -4.21 1.45 6.85
C THR A 17 -3.58 0.08 7.08
N LEU A 18 -3.78 -0.90 6.19
CA LEU A 18 -3.10 -2.20 6.28
C LEU A 18 -1.59 -2.07 6.04
N ASN A 19 -1.17 -1.25 5.07
CA ASN A 19 0.24 -0.99 4.86
C ASN A 19 0.85 -0.25 6.07
N PHE A 20 0.13 0.70 6.66
CA PHE A 20 0.55 1.36 7.88
C PHE A 20 0.69 0.38 9.05
N GLY A 21 -0.26 -0.55 9.22
CA GLY A 21 -0.19 -1.61 10.23
C GLY A 21 1.10 -2.40 10.12
N PHE A 22 1.44 -2.87 8.92
CA PHE A 22 2.69 -3.58 8.69
C PHE A 22 3.93 -2.70 8.90
N PHE A 23 3.88 -1.41 8.55
CA PHE A 23 5.03 -0.50 8.66
C PHE A 23 5.36 -0.13 10.12
N VAL A 24 4.37 -0.04 10.99
CA VAL A 24 4.56 0.41 12.38
C VAL A 24 5.28 -0.66 13.20
N GLY A 25 6.45 -0.31 13.73
CA GLY A 25 7.27 -1.20 14.54
C GLY A 25 8.73 -0.74 14.52
N ASP A 26 9.58 -1.43 15.28
CA ASP A 26 11.02 -1.28 15.08
C ASP A 26 11.39 -1.92 13.75
N MET A 27 11.96 -1.12 12.83
CA MET A 27 12.23 -1.55 11.45
C MET A 27 13.08 -2.83 11.37
N GLY A 28 13.92 -3.08 12.35
CA GLY A 28 14.80 -4.24 12.36
C GLY A 28 14.18 -5.47 13.00
N ASP A 29 13.14 -5.34 13.83
CA ASP A 29 12.60 -6.44 14.62
C ASP A 29 11.51 -7.22 13.85
N PRO A 30 11.79 -8.44 13.35
CA PRO A 30 10.81 -9.20 12.58
C PRO A 30 9.59 -9.62 13.39
N HIS A 31 9.67 -9.64 14.74
CA HIS A 31 8.56 -10.00 15.60
C HIS A 31 7.50 -8.89 15.70
N MET A 32 7.85 -7.66 15.35
CA MET A 32 6.94 -6.51 15.35
C MET A 32 6.15 -6.40 14.04
N HIS A 33 6.49 -7.19 13.01
CA HIS A 33 5.93 -7.08 11.67
C HIS A 33 5.19 -8.36 11.26
N ASN A 34 3.86 -8.28 11.14
CA ASN A 34 3.04 -9.44 10.83
C ASN A 34 2.95 -9.70 9.31
N ILE A 35 3.36 -10.90 8.88
CA ILE A 35 3.27 -11.31 7.48
C ILE A 35 1.83 -11.25 6.93
N TYR A 36 0.83 -11.57 7.74
CA TYR A 36 -0.56 -11.54 7.28
C TYR A 36 -1.00 -10.11 6.94
N GLU A 37 -0.45 -9.11 7.62
CA GLU A 37 -0.69 -7.70 7.30
C GLU A 37 0.01 -7.28 6.01
N LEU A 38 1.26 -7.73 5.78
CA LEU A 38 1.96 -7.50 4.51
C LEU A 38 1.20 -8.11 3.33
N PHE A 39 0.75 -9.35 3.48
CA PHE A 39 -0.04 -10.04 2.45
C PHE A 39 -1.38 -9.33 2.20
N ALA A 40 -2.10 -8.97 3.27
CA ALA A 40 -3.35 -8.21 3.14
C ALA A 40 -3.12 -6.85 2.47
N ALA A 41 -2.03 -6.15 2.83
CA ALA A 41 -1.66 -4.88 2.21
C ALA A 41 -1.43 -5.05 0.70
N VAL A 42 -0.71 -6.09 0.25
CA VAL A 42 -0.53 -6.38 -1.18
C VAL A 42 -1.88 -6.60 -1.87
N VAL A 43 -2.70 -7.51 -1.35
CA VAL A 43 -3.98 -7.89 -1.98
C VAL A 43 -4.92 -6.69 -2.08
N VAL A 44 -5.07 -5.93 -1.00
CA VAL A 44 -5.96 -4.77 -0.97
C VAL A 44 -5.43 -3.65 -1.87
N ASN A 45 -4.10 -3.44 -1.95
CA ASN A 45 -3.52 -2.49 -2.92
C ASN A 45 -3.77 -2.89 -4.37
N LEU A 46 -3.72 -4.18 -4.68
CA LEU A 46 -4.05 -4.67 -6.02
C LEU A 46 -5.53 -4.45 -6.35
N ILE A 47 -6.45 -4.70 -5.40
CA ILE A 47 -7.87 -4.41 -5.59
C ILE A 47 -8.09 -2.91 -5.81
N ALA A 48 -7.49 -2.05 -4.99
CA ALA A 48 -7.56 -0.60 -5.15
C ALA A 48 -7.01 -0.15 -6.52
N THR A 49 -5.94 -0.78 -6.98
CA THR A 49 -5.35 -0.53 -8.31
C THR A 49 -6.34 -0.91 -9.42
N VAL A 50 -6.98 -2.07 -9.35
CA VAL A 50 -7.99 -2.52 -10.34
C VAL A 50 -9.19 -1.59 -10.36
N LEU A 51 -9.68 -1.14 -9.20
CA LEU A 51 -10.81 -0.21 -9.12
C LEU A 51 -10.51 1.16 -9.74
N LYS A 52 -9.22 1.55 -9.83
CA LYS A 52 -8.78 2.77 -10.50
C LYS A 52 -8.76 2.62 -12.03
N PHE A 53 -8.77 1.40 -12.56
CA PHE A 53 -8.94 1.17 -14.00
C PHE A 53 -10.40 1.41 -14.38
N GLY A 54 -10.68 2.57 -14.94
CA GLY A 54 -12.04 2.95 -15.36
C GLY A 54 -12.18 4.46 -15.55
N ASP A 55 -11.41 5.23 -14.78
CA ASP A 55 -11.36 6.68 -14.91
C ASP A 55 -10.35 7.11 -15.99
N ARG A 56 -10.84 7.82 -17.01
CA ARG A 56 -10.02 8.36 -18.11
C ARG A 56 -9.55 9.80 -17.88
N THR A 57 -9.82 10.37 -16.72
CA THR A 57 -9.37 11.73 -16.37
C THR A 57 -7.88 11.75 -16.01
N GLN A 58 -7.25 12.94 -16.07
CA GLN A 58 -5.87 13.10 -15.59
C GLN A 58 -5.74 12.78 -14.10
N ILE A 59 -6.76 13.07 -13.30
CA ILE A 59 -6.75 12.78 -11.86
C ILE A 59 -6.82 11.26 -11.62
N GLY A 60 -7.68 10.56 -12.37
CA GLY A 60 -7.72 9.09 -12.39
C GLY A 60 -6.38 8.46 -12.76
N ALA A 61 -5.65 9.03 -13.73
CA ALA A 61 -4.32 8.55 -14.11
C ALA A 61 -3.29 8.69 -12.97
N VAL A 62 -3.33 9.79 -12.19
CA VAL A 62 -2.44 9.99 -11.03
C VAL A 62 -2.83 9.05 -9.88
N HIS A 63 -4.13 8.85 -9.64
CA HIS A 63 -4.60 7.83 -8.69
C HIS A 63 -4.09 6.45 -9.06
N LEU A 64 -4.16 6.07 -10.34
CA LEU A 64 -3.65 4.80 -10.82
C LEU A 64 -2.13 4.68 -10.61
N ALA A 65 -1.37 5.72 -10.97
CA ALA A 65 0.08 5.73 -10.81
C ALA A 65 0.52 5.50 -9.35
N THR A 66 -0.10 6.20 -8.40
CA THR A 66 0.20 6.03 -6.97
C THR A 66 -0.09 4.60 -6.48
N SER A 67 -1.21 4.02 -6.92
CA SER A 67 -1.58 2.63 -6.61
C SER A 67 -0.62 1.59 -7.19
N LEU A 68 -0.14 1.81 -8.43
CA LEU A 68 0.85 0.94 -9.06
C LEU A 68 2.19 0.99 -8.33
N VAL A 69 2.66 2.19 -7.96
CA VAL A 69 3.89 2.34 -7.17
C VAL A 69 3.76 1.63 -5.82
N ALA A 70 2.65 1.82 -5.11
CA ALA A 70 2.39 1.14 -3.84
C ALA A 70 2.40 -0.39 -4.00
N SER A 71 1.72 -0.90 -5.03
CA SER A 71 1.64 -2.34 -5.30
C SER A 71 3.00 -2.94 -5.61
N LEU A 72 3.80 -2.29 -6.47
CA LEU A 72 5.14 -2.77 -6.82
C LEU A 72 6.07 -2.84 -5.59
N GLN A 73 6.01 -1.82 -4.74
CA GLN A 73 6.85 -1.79 -3.54
C GLN A 73 6.41 -2.82 -2.48
N LEU A 74 5.10 -3.04 -2.30
CA LEU A 74 4.60 -4.10 -1.41
C LEU A 74 4.92 -5.51 -1.92
N ILE A 75 4.87 -5.71 -3.24
CA ILE A 75 5.31 -6.97 -3.86
C ILE A 75 6.82 -7.15 -3.64
N ALA A 76 7.63 -6.12 -3.84
CA ALA A 76 9.07 -6.17 -3.57
C ALA A 76 9.36 -6.49 -2.10
N ALA A 77 8.66 -5.84 -1.15
CA ALA A 77 8.74 -6.15 0.28
C ALA A 77 8.41 -7.62 0.56
N SER A 78 7.33 -8.13 -0.04
CA SER A 78 6.90 -9.54 0.11
C SER A 78 7.92 -10.53 -0.45
N VAL A 79 8.51 -10.23 -1.60
CA VAL A 79 9.56 -11.05 -2.22
C VAL A 79 10.80 -11.08 -1.34
N MET A 80 11.26 -9.93 -0.84
CA MET A 80 12.42 -9.85 0.05
C MET A 80 12.19 -10.60 1.37
N TRP A 81 11.00 -10.45 1.97
CA TRP A 81 10.65 -11.18 3.19
C TRP A 81 10.64 -12.70 2.96
N THR A 82 10.02 -13.14 1.87
CA THR A 82 9.97 -14.56 1.49
C THR A 82 11.37 -15.12 1.23
N TRP A 83 12.22 -14.38 0.53
CA TRP A 83 13.61 -14.77 0.29
C TRP A 83 14.36 -14.91 1.62
N ALA A 84 14.31 -13.88 2.47
CA ALA A 84 15.00 -13.88 3.75
C ALA A 84 14.55 -15.03 4.66
N ASN A 85 13.26 -15.36 4.65
CA ASN A 85 12.71 -16.40 5.53
C ASN A 85 12.89 -17.84 4.98
N GLN A 86 12.78 -18.04 3.66
CA GLN A 86 12.71 -19.40 3.08
C GLN A 86 13.96 -19.82 2.30
N VAL A 87 14.76 -18.85 1.82
CA VAL A 87 15.90 -19.12 0.93
C VAL A 87 17.23 -18.81 1.60
N SER A 88 17.29 -17.71 2.36
CA SER A 88 18.51 -17.29 3.05
C SER A 88 18.84 -18.19 4.22
N SER A 89 20.10 -18.64 4.31
CA SER A 89 20.60 -19.37 5.47
C SER A 89 20.72 -18.51 6.74
N ALA A 90 20.75 -17.18 6.59
CA ALA A 90 20.83 -16.24 7.70
C ALA A 90 19.46 -15.89 8.31
N GLY A 91 18.35 -16.23 7.64
CA GLY A 91 16.99 -15.90 8.10
C GLY A 91 16.64 -14.42 8.05
N LEU A 92 15.58 -14.04 8.78
CA LEU A 92 15.13 -12.66 8.97
C LEU A 92 16.04 -11.91 9.95
N THR A 93 17.21 -11.51 9.48
CA THR A 93 18.13 -10.63 10.23
C THR A 93 17.57 -9.21 10.35
N HIS A 94 18.08 -8.41 11.31
CA HIS A 94 17.73 -7.00 11.46
C HIS A 94 17.85 -6.21 10.15
N GLY A 95 18.92 -6.43 9.38
CA GLY A 95 19.13 -5.74 8.10
C GLY A 95 18.15 -6.17 7.01
N ALA A 96 17.83 -7.46 6.95
CA ALA A 96 16.85 -7.97 5.98
C ALA A 96 15.44 -7.44 6.29
N MET A 97 15.06 -7.43 7.57
CA MET A 97 13.78 -6.89 8.00
C MET A 97 13.69 -5.38 7.74
N ALA A 98 14.74 -4.62 8.07
CA ALA A 98 14.78 -3.19 7.78
C ALA A 98 14.62 -2.89 6.29
N GLY A 99 15.17 -3.74 5.41
CA GLY A 99 14.94 -3.66 3.96
C GLY A 99 13.47 -3.86 3.58
N VAL A 100 12.81 -4.89 4.13
CA VAL A 100 11.38 -5.17 3.90
C VAL A 100 10.51 -4.00 4.37
N VAL A 101 10.72 -3.51 5.60
CA VAL A 101 9.98 -2.37 6.15
C VAL A 101 10.22 -1.10 5.34
N SER A 102 11.45 -0.87 4.87
CA SER A 102 11.78 0.27 4.01
C SER A 102 11.02 0.26 2.68
N MET A 103 10.82 -0.91 2.07
CA MET A 103 9.98 -1.03 0.87
C MET A 103 8.50 -0.79 1.18
N SER A 104 7.99 -1.29 2.32
CA SER A 104 6.64 -0.95 2.77
C SER A 104 6.47 0.55 3.05
N ALA A 105 7.50 1.23 3.57
CA ALA A 105 7.49 2.66 3.85
C ALA A 105 7.26 3.50 2.59
N GLY A 106 7.92 3.17 1.48
CA GLY A 106 7.69 3.88 0.24
C GLY A 106 6.32 3.55 -0.37
N ALA A 107 5.80 2.33 -0.19
CA ALA A 107 4.42 2.01 -0.54
C ALA A 107 3.42 2.81 0.30
N LEU A 108 3.76 3.08 1.57
CA LEU A 108 2.92 3.83 2.49
C LEU A 108 2.85 5.29 2.04
N LEU A 109 3.98 5.86 1.62
CA LEU A 109 4.01 7.19 1.01
C LEU A 109 3.11 7.25 -0.24
N ALA A 110 3.19 6.27 -1.12
CA ALA A 110 2.33 6.21 -2.31
C ALA A 110 0.84 6.11 -1.97
N ASN A 111 0.48 5.31 -0.95
CA ASN A 111 -0.89 5.23 -0.45
C ASN A 111 -1.36 6.53 0.19
N LEU A 112 -0.50 7.23 0.92
CA LEU A 112 -0.82 8.54 1.48
C LEU A 112 -1.14 9.56 0.38
N VAL A 113 -0.36 9.58 -0.70
CA VAL A 113 -0.67 10.44 -1.87
C VAL A 113 -2.04 10.07 -2.44
N SER A 114 -2.36 8.77 -2.58
CA SER A 114 -3.69 8.35 -3.04
C SER A 114 -4.82 8.82 -2.13
N VAL A 115 -4.63 8.82 -0.81
CA VAL A 115 -5.61 9.33 0.16
C VAL A 115 -5.76 10.85 0.05
N VAL A 116 -4.65 11.58 -0.08
CA VAL A 116 -4.67 13.04 -0.25
C VAL A 116 -5.44 13.43 -1.51
N LEU A 117 -5.19 12.75 -2.64
CA LEU A 117 -5.93 13.00 -3.89
C LEU A 117 -7.43 12.77 -3.71
N LEU A 118 -7.83 11.71 -3.00
CA LEU A 118 -9.24 11.42 -2.70
C LEU A 118 -9.89 12.53 -1.86
N VAL A 119 -9.16 13.06 -0.87
CA VAL A 119 -9.63 14.19 -0.04
C VAL A 119 -9.76 15.46 -0.90
N VAL A 120 -8.77 15.77 -1.74
CA VAL A 120 -8.80 16.93 -2.64
C VAL A 120 -10.00 16.86 -3.59
N GLU A 121 -10.26 15.69 -4.19
CA GLU A 121 -11.45 15.49 -5.01
C GLU A 121 -12.73 15.79 -4.21
N THR A 122 -12.85 15.23 -3.01
CA THR A 122 -14.03 15.40 -2.15
C THR A 122 -14.30 16.88 -1.84
N VAL A 123 -13.26 17.64 -1.49
CA VAL A 123 -13.36 19.08 -1.20
C VAL A 123 -13.68 19.89 -2.46
N SER A 124 -13.10 19.53 -3.60
CA SER A 124 -13.36 20.23 -4.87
C SER A 124 -14.80 20.05 -5.37
N PHE A 125 -15.41 18.88 -5.13
CA PHE A 125 -16.81 18.58 -5.48
C PHE A 125 -17.81 19.39 -4.66
N GLN A 126 -17.46 19.84 -3.45
CA GLN A 126 -18.32 20.72 -2.65
C GLN A 126 -18.37 22.18 -3.15
N ARG A 127 -17.47 22.57 -4.05
CA ARG A 127 -17.40 23.94 -4.61
C ARG A 127 -18.19 24.11 -5.93
N ARG A 128 -18.96 23.11 -6.35
CA ARG A 128 -19.89 23.17 -7.48
C ARG A 128 -21.29 22.85 -7.00
#